data_AF-A0A8J8VXF7-F1
#
_entry.id   AF-A0A8J8VXF7-F1
#
_cell.length_a   1.000
_cell.length_b   1.000
_cell.length_c   1.000
_cell.angle_alpha   90.00
_cell.angle_beta   90.00
_cell.angle_gamma   90.00
#
_symmetry.space_group_name_H-M   'P 1'
#
loop_
_entity.id
_entity.type
_entity.pdbx_description
1 polymer ?
#
loop_
_entity_poly.entity_id
_entity_poly.type
_entity_poly.pdbx_seq_one_letter_code
_entity_poly.pdbx_strand_id
1 'polypeptide(L)'
;MGNKGPVFDTLPYTIDLVYNEDYSATCAYRIKGTGNCAIHLTKRSLKEANHILASNFSDLTKHPEEQRRSPAFFRILQNFAESRLCRNHAKHFDQAALQWCEEYRQTYRDVADTLTRCLALPGTQVHGVPLKATTSMKPQVSVISVEVDERECESDVAGSVEPKQDEEVEDSDIDGVTTIEKPLCGTPRDILDPGLPEIRSIQRNLTMNQETIINRIAAKICEPVEGKSSKTGWIYLLRVPSLGQGMYKFGHTTSGPPKHDRWVRHEKCYGPMEEILTSMTPCAYRLEQIILLEFRNNEYQLHEPCKQCKPPGNEPDKKPPRHHELLRVEKDEQLKERLKQWVSFFKDGPYRKSGTLRQKILENLPPKDDDLKRAIQDLLKSKRRTSSAKKYPPSSKRQSQGSVRGPIFTDSHANVRPQTPTADDYAGITSNLEHLHLSPSSTPSKAPREVPIRRANSPSPSKDEDITETASVSNESRPLQSSTPTGTADSSTEDSCTV
;
A
#
# COMPACT_ATOMS: atom_id res chain seq x y z
N MET A 1 -43.79 9.90 -0.16
CA MET A 1 -42.43 10.45 0.04
C MET A 1 -41.80 9.69 1.21
N GLY A 2 -40.86 8.78 0.97
CA GLY A 2 -40.25 8.01 2.05
C GLY A 2 -39.46 8.94 2.98
N ASN A 3 -39.75 8.90 4.28
CA ASN A 3 -38.97 9.57 5.31
C ASN A 3 -37.55 8.98 5.28
N LYS A 4 -36.67 9.59 4.49
CA LYS A 4 -35.25 9.23 4.48
C LYS A 4 -34.68 9.75 5.79
N GLY A 5 -34.52 8.85 6.74
CA GLY A 5 -33.88 9.12 8.03
C GLY A 5 -32.44 9.64 7.86
N PRO A 6 -31.76 9.93 8.98
CA PRO A 6 -30.35 10.32 8.94
C PRO A 6 -29.51 9.22 8.27
N VAL A 7 -28.47 9.62 7.56
CA VAL A 7 -27.54 8.72 6.88
C VAL A 7 -26.16 8.93 7.48
N PHE A 8 -25.41 7.85 7.67
CA PHE A 8 -24.08 7.88 8.27
C PHE A 8 -23.03 7.35 7.29
N ASP A 9 -21.77 7.65 7.58
CA ASP A 9 -20.63 6.99 6.96
C ASP A 9 -20.73 5.47 7.14
N THR A 10 -20.13 4.70 6.22
CA THR A 10 -20.14 3.25 6.35
C THR A 10 -19.27 2.80 7.54
N LEU A 11 -19.59 1.66 8.14
CA LEU A 11 -18.86 1.11 9.28
C LEU A 11 -17.37 0.88 8.96
N PRO A 12 -16.97 0.23 7.85
CA PRO A 12 -15.56 0.04 7.51
C PRO A 12 -14.81 1.37 7.35
N TYR A 13 -15.42 2.35 6.68
CA TYR A 13 -14.81 3.67 6.48
C TYR A 13 -14.62 4.40 7.81
N THR A 14 -15.62 4.32 8.69
CA THR A 14 -15.56 4.94 10.02
C THR A 14 -14.46 4.30 10.89
N ILE A 15 -14.27 2.97 10.80
CA ILE A 15 -13.18 2.26 11.48
C ILE A 15 -11.82 2.71 10.95
N ASP A 16 -11.64 2.77 9.62
CA ASP A 16 -10.38 3.18 9.00
C ASP A 16 -9.97 4.60 9.45
N LEU A 17 -10.94 5.53 9.51
CA LEU A 17 -10.71 6.89 10.00
C LEU A 17 -10.28 6.97 11.47
N VAL A 18 -10.62 6.00 12.32
CA VAL A 18 -10.23 5.99 13.74
C VAL A 18 -8.75 5.64 13.92
N TYR A 19 -8.20 4.81 13.03
CA TYR A 19 -6.82 4.33 13.10
C TYR A 19 -5.84 5.13 12.22
N ASN A 20 -6.35 6.03 11.40
CA ASN A 20 -5.52 6.83 10.51
C ASN A 20 -5.23 8.20 11.15
N GLU A 21 -4.07 8.33 11.81
CA GLU A 21 -3.66 9.53 12.56
C GLU A 21 -3.54 10.79 11.68
N ASP A 22 -3.38 10.60 10.36
CA ASP A 22 -3.26 11.69 9.38
C ASP A 22 -4.61 12.36 9.05
N TYR A 23 -5.74 11.77 9.46
CA TYR A 23 -7.07 12.30 9.18
C TYR A 23 -7.64 13.01 10.40
N SER A 24 -8.00 14.28 10.21
CA SER A 24 -8.81 15.02 11.16
C SER A 24 -10.21 14.38 11.22
N ALA A 25 -10.42 13.43 12.12
CA ALA A 25 -11.63 12.63 12.10
C ALA A 25 -12.88 13.49 12.33
N THR A 26 -13.67 13.63 11.27
CA THR A 26 -14.94 14.34 11.28
C THR A 26 -16.04 13.46 11.86
N CYS A 27 -17.16 14.09 12.21
CA CYS A 27 -18.39 13.42 12.61
C CYS A 27 -18.91 12.50 11.49
N ALA A 28 -19.33 11.28 11.84
CA ALA A 28 -19.79 10.25 10.88
C ALA A 28 -21.18 10.55 10.27
N TYR A 29 -21.89 11.57 10.75
CA TYR A 29 -23.16 12.01 10.19
C TYR A 29 -23.00 12.59 8.79
N ARG A 30 -23.83 12.15 7.82
CA ARG A 30 -23.83 12.67 6.45
C ARG A 30 -24.97 13.66 6.23
N ILE A 31 -24.61 14.88 5.85
CA ILE A 31 -25.55 15.93 5.48
C ILE A 31 -25.95 15.70 4.01
N LYS A 32 -27.27 15.64 3.78
CA LYS A 32 -27.84 15.34 2.47
C LYS A 32 -27.35 16.36 1.42
N GLY A 33 -26.64 15.85 0.41
CA GLY A 33 -26.17 16.64 -0.73
C GLY A 33 -24.87 17.42 -0.52
N THR A 34 -24.32 17.46 0.69
CA THR A 34 -23.09 18.22 1.00
C THR A 34 -21.95 17.38 1.58
N GLY A 35 -22.18 16.09 1.86
CA GLY A 35 -21.15 15.17 2.34
C GLY A 35 -21.18 15.01 3.85
N ASN A 36 -20.02 14.83 4.47
CA ASN A 36 -19.93 14.53 5.90
C ASN A 36 -20.03 15.81 6.73
N CYS A 37 -20.53 15.68 7.96
CA CYS A 37 -20.54 16.79 8.90
C CYS A 37 -19.09 17.27 9.14
N ALA A 38 -18.81 18.54 8.82
CA ALA A 38 -17.48 19.13 8.92
C ALA A 38 -16.97 19.35 10.37
N ILE A 39 -17.77 18.98 11.38
CA ILE A 39 -17.35 19.12 12.78
C ILE A 39 -16.30 18.06 13.09
N HIS A 40 -15.09 18.50 13.40
CA HIS A 40 -14.02 17.64 13.90
C HIS A 40 -14.31 17.14 15.31
N LEU A 41 -14.03 15.87 15.54
CA LEU A 41 -14.19 15.25 16.84
C LEU A 41 -12.96 15.50 17.70
N THR A 42 -13.15 15.49 19.02
CA THR A 42 -12.04 15.69 19.95
C THR A 42 -11.08 14.50 19.92
N LYS A 43 -9.79 14.74 20.24
CA LYS A 43 -8.82 13.65 20.44
C LYS A 43 -9.29 12.62 21.48
N ARG A 44 -10.07 13.06 22.48
CA ARG A 44 -10.67 12.16 23.48
C ARG A 44 -11.68 11.21 22.86
N SER A 45 -12.62 11.72 22.07
CA SER A 45 -13.63 10.92 21.36
C SER A 45 -12.97 9.90 20.42
N LEU A 46 -11.87 10.28 19.78
CA LEU A 46 -11.09 9.36 18.94
C LEU A 46 -10.40 8.24 19.72
N LYS A 47 -9.76 8.58 20.84
CA LYS A 47 -9.16 7.57 21.73
C LYS A 47 -10.20 6.61 22.29
N GLU A 48 -11.39 7.12 22.62
CA GLU A 48 -12.52 6.33 23.08
C GLU A 48 -13.02 5.38 21.99
N ALA A 49 -13.20 5.87 20.75
CA ALA A 49 -13.54 5.05 19.60
C ALA A 49 -12.53 3.92 19.37
N ASN A 50 -11.23 4.24 19.40
CA ASN A 50 -10.16 3.25 19.24
C ASN A 50 -10.19 2.20 20.37
N HIS A 51 -10.36 2.64 21.61
CA HIS A 51 -10.47 1.75 22.77
C HIS A 51 -11.67 0.81 22.67
N ILE A 52 -12.83 1.29 22.22
CA ILE A 52 -14.02 0.46 21.98
C ILE A 52 -13.72 -0.61 20.94
N LEU A 53 -13.11 -0.25 19.81
CA LEU A 53 -12.79 -1.22 18.75
C LEU A 53 -11.74 -2.25 19.20
N ALA A 54 -10.67 -1.80 19.86
CA ALA A 54 -9.62 -2.69 20.34
C ALA A 54 -10.10 -3.66 21.42
N SER A 55 -10.91 -3.19 22.37
CA SER A 55 -11.38 -4.01 23.50
C SER A 55 -12.47 -5.01 23.09
N ASN A 56 -13.15 -4.78 21.97
CA ASN A 56 -14.21 -5.63 21.45
C ASN A 56 -13.81 -6.31 20.12
N PHE A 57 -12.50 -6.35 19.80
CA PHE A 57 -12.01 -6.88 18.53
C PHE A 57 -12.53 -8.30 18.27
N SER A 58 -12.43 -9.18 19.26
CA SER A 58 -12.90 -10.57 19.13
C SER A 58 -14.38 -10.67 18.79
N ASP A 59 -15.21 -9.76 19.29
CA ASP A 59 -16.65 -9.76 18.99
C ASP A 59 -16.95 -9.15 17.62
N LEU A 60 -16.19 -8.14 17.22
CA LEU A 60 -16.29 -7.48 15.93
C LEU A 60 -15.65 -8.27 14.77
N THR A 61 -14.96 -9.38 15.06
CA THR A 61 -14.43 -10.33 14.07
C THR A 61 -15.09 -11.70 14.13
N LYS A 62 -16.20 -11.86 14.87
CA LYS A 62 -17.00 -13.09 14.83
C LYS A 62 -17.95 -13.07 13.65
N HIS A 63 -18.23 -14.26 13.12
CA HIS A 63 -19.13 -14.42 11.98
C HIS A 63 -20.52 -13.81 12.27
N PRO A 64 -21.20 -13.16 11.29
CA PRO A 64 -22.45 -12.43 11.54
C PRO A 64 -23.59 -13.27 12.12
N GLU A 65 -23.64 -14.56 11.80
CA GLU A 65 -24.65 -15.47 12.35
C GLU A 65 -24.56 -15.61 13.87
N GLU A 66 -23.35 -15.54 14.44
CA GLU A 66 -23.14 -15.56 15.89
C GLU A 66 -23.58 -14.24 16.55
N GLN A 67 -23.50 -13.13 15.81
CA GLN A 67 -23.81 -11.80 16.32
C GLN A 67 -25.24 -11.33 16.02
N ARG A 68 -25.97 -12.05 15.15
CA ARG A 68 -27.27 -11.63 14.59
C ARG A 68 -28.31 -11.21 15.64
N ARG A 69 -28.22 -11.79 16.84
CA ARG A 69 -29.14 -11.53 17.96
C ARG A 69 -28.44 -11.07 19.24
N SER A 70 -27.15 -10.74 19.19
CA SER A 70 -26.37 -10.38 20.37
C SER A 70 -26.70 -8.94 20.82
N PRO A 71 -27.37 -8.73 21.99
CA PRO A 71 -27.61 -7.39 22.50
C PRO A 71 -26.29 -6.70 22.89
N ALA A 72 -25.28 -7.49 23.25
CA ALA A 72 -23.95 -7.00 23.56
C ALA A 72 -23.26 -6.39 22.32
N PHE A 73 -23.39 -7.03 21.15
CA PHE A 73 -22.84 -6.52 19.90
C PHE A 73 -23.47 -5.19 19.50
N PHE A 74 -24.79 -5.09 19.58
CA PHE A 74 -25.49 -3.84 19.28
C PHE A 74 -25.03 -2.71 20.21
N ARG A 75 -24.83 -3.00 21.50
CA ARG A 75 -24.31 -2.03 22.48
C ARG A 75 -22.88 -1.58 22.16
N ILE A 76 -22.02 -2.45 21.62
CA ILE A 76 -20.69 -2.06 21.13
C ILE A 76 -20.82 -1.03 20.00
N LEU A 77 -21.72 -1.25 19.04
CA LEU A 77 -21.96 -0.31 17.94
C LEU A 77 -22.59 1.01 18.40
N GLN A 78 -23.46 1.00 19.41
CA GLN A 78 -24.00 2.22 20.02
C GLN A 78 -22.89 3.06 20.66
N ASN A 79 -22.07 2.46 21.50
CA ASN A 79 -20.94 3.15 22.13
C ASN A 79 -19.97 3.70 21.08
N PHE A 80 -19.71 2.90 20.03
CA PHE A 80 -18.89 3.34 18.92
C PHE A 80 -19.52 4.54 18.21
N ALA A 81 -20.82 4.51 17.90
CA ALA A 81 -21.54 5.61 17.28
C ALA A 81 -21.51 6.90 18.11
N GLU A 82 -21.73 6.80 19.42
CA GLU A 82 -21.64 7.95 20.34
C GLU A 82 -20.27 8.63 20.27
N SER A 83 -19.19 7.84 20.21
CA SER A 83 -17.82 8.37 20.10
C SER A 83 -17.49 9.00 18.73
N ARG A 84 -18.29 8.68 17.70
CA ARG A 84 -18.09 9.11 16.30
C ARG A 84 -19.08 10.18 15.83
N LEU A 85 -20.01 10.60 16.68
CA LEU A 85 -20.96 11.67 16.39
C LEU A 85 -20.62 12.92 17.20
N CYS A 86 -20.72 14.09 16.58
CA CYS A 86 -20.56 15.35 17.30
C CYS A 86 -21.80 15.64 18.17
N ARG A 87 -21.68 16.59 19.11
CA ARG A 87 -22.77 16.95 20.03
C ARG A 87 -24.10 17.24 19.34
N ASN A 88 -24.08 17.85 18.15
CA ASN A 88 -25.29 18.20 17.39
C ASN A 88 -26.01 16.96 16.82
N HIS A 89 -25.26 15.88 16.56
CA HIS A 89 -25.76 14.64 15.98
C HIS A 89 -25.79 13.49 16.98
N ALA A 90 -25.39 13.70 18.23
CA ALA A 90 -25.34 12.66 19.27
C ALA A 90 -26.69 11.94 19.41
N LYS A 91 -27.82 12.66 19.35
CA LYS A 91 -29.18 12.09 19.39
C LYS A 91 -29.50 11.02 18.32
N HIS A 92 -28.62 10.85 17.34
CA HIS A 92 -28.78 9.90 16.23
C HIS A 92 -27.90 8.64 16.38
N PHE A 93 -27.24 8.43 17.52
CA PHE A 93 -26.33 7.29 17.71
C PHE A 93 -27.03 5.94 17.55
N ASP A 94 -28.27 5.78 18.02
CA ASP A 94 -29.05 4.54 17.83
C ASP A 94 -29.28 4.23 16.36
N GLN A 95 -29.57 5.26 15.55
CA GLN A 95 -29.80 5.10 14.12
C GLN A 95 -28.50 4.76 13.38
N ALA A 96 -27.38 5.33 13.81
CA ALA A 96 -26.05 4.96 13.30
C ALA A 96 -25.71 3.51 13.64
N ALA A 97 -25.95 3.09 14.89
CA ALA A 97 -25.72 1.71 15.32
C ALA A 97 -26.60 0.71 14.56
N LEU A 98 -27.86 1.05 14.27
CA LEU A 98 -28.74 0.24 13.44
C LEU A 98 -28.24 0.13 12.00
N GLN A 99 -27.83 1.24 11.38
CA GLN A 99 -27.24 1.24 10.04
C GLN A 99 -25.99 0.35 10.02
N TRP A 100 -25.09 0.52 10.97
CA TRP A 100 -23.84 -0.25 11.05
C TRP A 100 -24.04 -1.72 11.41
N CYS A 101 -25.06 -2.05 12.18
CA CYS A 101 -25.42 -3.44 12.47
C CYS A 101 -25.89 -4.14 11.18
N GLU A 102 -26.66 -3.45 10.35
CA GLU A 102 -27.09 -3.97 9.06
C GLU A 102 -25.93 -4.06 8.05
N GLU A 103 -25.10 -3.02 7.97
CA GLU A 103 -23.89 -3.04 7.14
C GLU A 103 -22.92 -4.13 7.57
N TYR A 104 -22.74 -4.37 8.87
CA TYR A 104 -21.89 -5.44 9.38
C TYR A 104 -22.34 -6.81 8.85
N ARG A 105 -23.65 -7.06 8.76
CA ARG A 105 -24.16 -8.32 8.19
C ARG A 105 -23.82 -8.45 6.70
N GLN A 106 -23.89 -7.36 5.96
CA GLN A 106 -23.68 -7.34 4.51
C GLN A 106 -22.19 -7.31 4.12
N THR A 107 -21.37 -6.64 4.93
CA THR A 107 -19.97 -6.31 4.64
C THR A 107 -19.01 -6.81 5.73
N TYR A 108 -19.40 -7.87 6.44
CA TYR A 108 -18.63 -8.44 7.56
C TYR A 108 -17.15 -8.65 7.24
N ARG A 109 -16.85 -9.23 6.07
CA ARG A 109 -15.46 -9.49 5.67
C ARG A 109 -14.67 -8.19 5.59
N ASP A 110 -15.26 -7.13 5.02
CA ASP A 110 -14.61 -5.83 4.92
C ASP A 110 -14.38 -5.20 6.30
N VAL A 111 -15.33 -5.36 7.24
CA VAL A 111 -15.20 -4.89 8.62
C VAL A 111 -14.09 -5.66 9.34
N ALA A 112 -14.11 -6.99 9.28
CA ALA A 112 -13.12 -7.85 9.92
C ALA A 112 -11.71 -7.62 9.35
N ASP A 113 -11.59 -7.50 8.03
CA ASP A 113 -10.34 -7.20 7.34
C ASP A 113 -9.82 -5.81 7.70
N THR A 114 -10.72 -4.81 7.79
CA THR A 114 -10.35 -3.45 8.19
C THR A 114 -9.86 -3.41 9.63
N LEU A 115 -10.57 -4.04 10.57
CA LEU A 115 -10.15 -4.12 11.98
C LEU A 115 -8.82 -4.85 12.12
N THR A 116 -8.67 -5.98 11.43
CA THR A 116 -7.43 -6.76 11.43
C THR A 116 -6.27 -5.93 10.88
N ARG A 117 -6.49 -5.22 9.76
CA ARG A 117 -5.49 -4.32 9.17
C ARG A 117 -5.10 -3.19 10.14
N CYS A 118 -6.08 -2.55 10.77
CA CYS A 118 -5.88 -1.43 11.68
C CYS A 118 -5.13 -1.82 12.96
N LEU A 119 -5.45 -2.97 13.55
CA LEU A 119 -4.83 -3.46 14.77
C LEU A 119 -3.50 -4.17 14.53
N ALA A 120 -3.23 -4.66 13.32
CA ALA A 120 -1.94 -5.20 12.91
C ALA A 120 -0.87 -4.12 12.63
N LEU A 121 -1.21 -2.83 12.66
CA LEU A 121 -0.24 -1.75 12.43
C LEU A 121 0.80 -1.70 13.56
N PRO A 122 2.11 -1.81 13.25
CA PRO A 122 3.17 -1.79 14.25
C PRO A 122 3.31 -0.39 14.87
N GLY A 123 2.71 -0.19 16.03
CA GLY A 123 2.69 1.09 16.75
C GLY A 123 1.48 1.27 17.66
N THR A 124 0.40 0.54 17.39
CA THR A 124 -0.80 0.49 18.22
C THR A 124 -0.51 -0.36 19.46
N GLN A 125 0.21 0.20 20.45
CA GLN A 125 0.28 -0.41 21.77
C GLN A 125 -1.14 -0.39 22.37
N VAL A 126 -1.83 -1.52 22.27
CA VAL A 126 -2.96 -1.80 23.15
C VAL A 126 -2.34 -1.97 24.54
N HIS A 127 -2.17 -0.87 25.26
CA HIS A 127 -1.95 -0.94 26.69
C HIS A 127 -3.21 -1.56 27.26
N GLY A 128 -3.16 -2.86 27.53
CA GLY A 128 -4.09 -3.52 28.43
C GLY A 128 -3.92 -2.88 29.79
N VAL A 129 -4.64 -1.79 30.03
CA VAL A 129 -4.78 -1.19 31.35
C VAL A 129 -5.53 -2.23 32.16
N PRO A 130 -4.94 -2.82 33.22
CA PRO A 130 -5.69 -3.68 34.11
C PRO A 130 -6.74 -2.80 34.78
N LEU A 131 -8.02 -3.06 34.51
CA LEU A 131 -9.09 -2.42 35.26
C LEU A 131 -8.96 -2.88 36.72
N LYS A 132 -8.48 -1.98 37.59
CA LYS A 132 -8.80 -2.06 39.01
C LYS A 132 -10.31 -1.94 39.14
N ALA A 133 -10.93 -2.97 39.71
CA ALA A 133 -12.34 -2.99 40.03
C ALA A 133 -12.69 -1.76 40.88
N THR A 134 -13.33 -0.77 40.27
CA THR A 134 -14.03 0.30 41.00
C THR A 134 -15.49 -0.09 41.14
N THR A 135 -15.84 -0.28 42.40
CA THR A 135 -17.13 -0.52 43.02
C THR A 135 -18.35 0.03 42.26
N SER A 136 -19.20 -0.91 41.88
CA SER A 136 -20.66 -0.83 41.74
C SER A 136 -21.34 0.45 42.27
N MET A 137 -21.93 1.23 41.36
CA MET A 137 -23.16 1.98 41.65
C MET A 137 -24.27 1.49 40.71
N LYS A 138 -25.35 0.97 41.34
CA LYS A 138 -26.58 0.50 40.68
C LYS A 138 -27.31 1.67 40.02
N PRO A 139 -27.85 1.50 38.80
CA PRO A 139 -29.05 2.19 38.38
C PRO A 139 -30.26 1.27 38.60
N GLN A 140 -31.23 1.73 39.39
CA GLN A 140 -32.59 1.20 39.38
C GLN A 140 -33.26 1.60 38.07
N VAL A 141 -33.67 0.64 37.25
CA VAL A 141 -34.77 0.82 36.30
C VAL A 141 -35.64 -0.43 36.31
N SER A 142 -36.92 -0.19 36.55
CA SER A 142 -38.05 -1.12 36.65
C SER A 142 -38.26 -1.93 35.38
N VAL A 143 -38.39 -3.24 35.55
CA VAL A 143 -38.78 -4.22 34.52
C VAL A 143 -40.29 -4.14 34.31
N ILE A 144 -40.72 -3.94 33.05
CA ILE A 144 -42.07 -4.26 32.59
C ILE A 144 -41.94 -5.58 31.82
N SER A 145 -42.54 -6.64 32.36
CA SER A 145 -42.65 -7.95 31.73
C SER A 145 -43.82 -7.95 30.74
N VAL A 146 -43.60 -8.40 29.52
CA VAL A 146 -44.66 -8.76 28.57
C VAL A 146 -44.52 -10.24 28.28
N GLU A 147 -45.49 -11.02 28.75
CA GLU A 147 -45.66 -12.44 28.47
C GLU A 147 -46.11 -12.63 27.02
N VAL A 148 -45.50 -13.58 26.31
CA VAL A 148 -46.03 -14.08 25.04
C VAL A 148 -46.19 -15.59 25.16
N ASP A 149 -47.45 -15.97 24.97
CA ASP A 149 -48.09 -17.28 25.01
C ASP A 149 -47.58 -18.20 23.89
N GLU A 150 -47.04 -19.37 24.23
CA GLU A 150 -46.70 -20.45 23.29
C GLU A 150 -47.86 -21.44 23.25
N ARG A 151 -48.46 -21.65 22.07
CA ARG A 151 -49.41 -22.74 21.84
C ARG A 151 -48.81 -23.83 20.96
N GLU A 152 -49.05 -25.03 21.47
CA GLU A 152 -48.82 -26.36 20.94
C GLU A 152 -49.46 -26.61 19.57
N CYS A 153 -48.86 -27.52 18.81
CA CYS A 153 -49.59 -28.41 17.90
C CYS A 153 -48.83 -29.73 17.75
N GLU A 154 -49.42 -30.79 18.32
CA GLU A 154 -49.07 -32.19 18.15
C GLU A 154 -49.55 -32.73 16.78
N SER A 155 -48.88 -33.77 16.26
CA SER A 155 -49.54 -34.95 15.65
C SER A 155 -48.52 -36.05 15.29
N ASP A 156 -48.63 -37.18 16.00
CA ASP A 156 -48.76 -38.60 15.59
C ASP A 156 -47.93 -39.16 14.42
N VAL A 157 -47.01 -40.13 14.64
CA VAL A 157 -47.13 -41.59 14.92
C VAL A 157 -47.01 -42.47 13.65
N ALA A 158 -46.24 -43.56 13.82
CA ALA A 158 -46.07 -44.80 13.02
C ALA A 158 -44.85 -44.81 12.08
N GLY A 159 -43.99 -45.81 12.06
CA GLY A 159 -43.92 -47.08 12.80
C GLY A 159 -42.65 -47.82 12.35
N SER A 160 -41.96 -48.42 13.31
CA SER A 160 -40.69 -49.15 13.14
C SER A 160 -40.96 -50.62 12.81
N VAL A 161 -40.20 -51.20 11.87
CA VAL A 161 -40.13 -52.64 11.61
C VAL A 161 -38.65 -53.03 11.43
N GLU A 162 -38.11 -53.79 12.38
CA GLU A 162 -36.91 -54.61 12.19
C GLU A 162 -37.22 -55.80 11.26
N PRO A 163 -36.20 -56.41 10.63
CA PRO A 163 -35.78 -57.71 11.20
C PRO A 163 -34.26 -57.97 11.16
N LYS A 164 -33.88 -58.91 12.03
CA LYS A 164 -32.57 -59.57 12.17
C LYS A 164 -32.43 -60.78 11.24
N GLN A 165 -31.19 -61.30 11.23
CA GLN A 165 -30.68 -62.64 10.88
C GLN A 165 -30.04 -62.72 9.49
N ASP A 166 -28.71 -62.79 9.41
CA ASP A 166 -27.79 -63.93 9.66
C ASP A 166 -27.62 -64.73 8.34
N GLU A 167 -26.42 -64.72 7.78
CA GLU A 167 -25.75 -65.94 7.28
C GLU A 167 -24.28 -65.64 6.91
N GLU A 168 -23.42 -66.49 7.45
CA GLU A 168 -22.00 -66.65 7.15
C GLU A 168 -21.81 -67.21 5.73
N VAL A 169 -20.60 -67.08 5.15
CA VAL A 169 -19.83 -68.16 4.48
C VAL A 169 -18.70 -67.58 3.58
N GLU A 170 -17.49 -68.07 3.89
CA GLU A 170 -16.29 -68.36 3.07
C GLU A 170 -15.41 -67.28 2.42
N ASP A 171 -14.19 -67.20 3.00
CA ASP A 171 -12.86 -67.33 2.39
C ASP A 171 -12.74 -67.29 0.85
N SER A 172 -11.95 -66.33 0.37
CA SER A 172 -11.01 -66.58 -0.74
C SER A 172 -9.83 -65.61 -0.71
N ASP A 173 -8.64 -66.19 -0.71
CA ASP A 173 -7.33 -65.58 -0.89
C ASP A 173 -7.21 -64.89 -2.25
N ILE A 174 -6.91 -63.57 -2.28
CA ILE A 174 -6.36 -62.90 -3.47
C ILE A 174 -5.33 -61.82 -3.06
N ASP A 175 -4.06 -62.17 -3.27
CA ASP A 175 -2.90 -61.38 -3.70
C ASP A 175 -2.85 -59.84 -3.51
N GLY A 176 -1.92 -59.42 -2.64
CA GLY A 176 -0.78 -58.59 -3.06
C GLY A 176 -1.06 -57.24 -3.71
N VAL A 177 -1.73 -56.32 -2.99
CA VAL A 177 -1.78 -54.90 -3.38
C VAL A 177 -0.59 -54.14 -2.79
N THR A 178 0.33 -53.74 -3.67
CA THR A 178 1.38 -52.75 -3.45
C THR A 178 0.83 -51.49 -2.76
N THR A 179 1.29 -51.25 -1.54
CA THR A 179 1.09 -50.00 -0.82
C THR A 179 1.85 -48.88 -1.53
N ILE A 180 1.12 -48.05 -2.29
CA ILE A 180 1.64 -46.78 -2.80
C ILE A 180 1.75 -45.86 -1.59
N GLU A 181 2.98 -45.73 -1.06
CA GLU A 181 3.31 -44.67 -0.12
C GLU A 181 3.04 -43.33 -0.80
N LYS A 182 2.04 -42.60 -0.28
CA LYS A 182 1.84 -41.19 -0.58
C LYS A 182 3.15 -40.45 -0.27
N PRO A 183 3.75 -39.71 -1.21
CA PRO A 183 4.81 -38.79 -0.85
C PRO A 183 4.19 -37.70 0.03
N LEU A 184 4.56 -37.71 1.31
CA LEU A 184 4.41 -36.58 2.21
C LEU A 184 5.08 -35.37 1.54
N CYS A 185 4.25 -34.48 1.01
CA CYS A 185 4.65 -33.18 0.49
C CYS A 185 5.04 -32.29 1.69
N GLY A 186 6.17 -32.62 2.32
CA GLY A 186 6.86 -31.75 3.24
C GLY A 186 7.55 -30.66 2.42
N THR A 187 7.15 -29.41 2.65
CA THR A 187 7.88 -28.26 2.12
C THR A 187 9.31 -28.30 2.70
N PRO A 188 10.38 -28.15 1.89
CA PRO A 188 11.74 -28.14 2.41
C PRO A 188 11.95 -26.86 3.21
N ARG A 189 11.87 -26.95 4.54
CA ARG A 189 12.26 -25.88 5.46
C ARG A 189 13.65 -26.10 6.08
N ASP A 190 14.32 -27.20 5.78
CA ASP A 190 15.44 -27.65 6.61
C ASP A 190 16.77 -27.69 5.87
N ILE A 191 17.22 -26.56 5.32
CA ILE A 191 18.66 -26.26 5.15
C ILE A 191 18.86 -24.75 5.31
N LEU A 192 18.62 -24.22 6.51
CA LEU A 192 19.11 -22.89 6.87
C LEU A 192 20.16 -23.05 7.98
N ASP A 193 21.35 -22.54 7.68
CA ASP A 193 22.52 -22.52 8.55
C ASP A 193 22.15 -21.94 9.93
N PRO A 194 22.24 -22.72 11.03
CA PRO A 194 21.68 -22.36 12.35
C PRO A 194 22.33 -21.15 13.04
N GLY A 195 23.19 -20.38 12.36
CA GLY A 195 23.85 -19.18 12.88
C GLY A 195 23.38 -17.83 12.30
N LEU A 196 22.57 -17.80 11.24
CA LEU A 196 22.16 -16.52 10.63
C LEU A 196 20.84 -16.02 11.25
N PRO A 197 20.77 -14.75 11.71
CA PRO A 197 19.53 -14.19 12.22
C PRO A 197 18.45 -14.27 11.15
N GLU A 198 17.36 -14.98 11.46
CA GLU A 198 16.26 -15.20 10.54
C GLU A 198 15.62 -13.85 10.17
N ILE A 199 15.93 -13.35 8.96
CA ILE A 199 15.32 -12.12 8.47
C ILE A 199 13.89 -12.46 8.05
N ARG A 200 12.93 -12.07 8.88
CA ARG A 200 11.50 -12.32 8.60
C ARG A 200 10.90 -11.20 7.76
N SER A 201 10.01 -11.58 6.85
CA SER A 201 9.16 -10.65 6.10
C SER A 201 7.68 -10.88 6.44
N ILE A 202 6.88 -9.82 6.34
CA ILE A 202 5.42 -9.86 6.52
C ILE A 202 4.74 -9.28 5.29
N GLN A 203 3.66 -9.93 4.85
CA GLN A 203 2.84 -9.42 3.77
C GLN A 203 2.19 -8.11 4.19
N ARG A 204 2.07 -7.15 3.27
CA ARG A 204 1.26 -5.97 3.54
C ARG A 204 -0.22 -6.38 3.43
N ASN A 205 -0.99 -6.17 4.50
CA ASN A 205 -2.40 -6.55 4.64
C ASN A 205 -3.37 -5.72 3.75
N LEU A 206 -2.96 -5.35 2.55
CA LEU A 206 -3.74 -4.58 1.59
C LEU A 206 -3.99 -5.44 0.35
N THR A 207 -4.95 -6.35 0.46
CA THR A 207 -5.54 -6.97 -0.72
C THR A 207 -6.42 -5.95 -1.43
N MET A 208 -5.99 -5.53 -2.61
CA MET A 208 -6.71 -4.65 -3.50
C MET A 208 -7.37 -5.48 -4.60
N ASN A 209 -8.63 -5.17 -4.93
CA ASN A 209 -9.24 -5.77 -6.10
C ASN A 209 -8.50 -5.34 -7.38
N GLN A 210 -8.57 -6.18 -8.41
CA GLN A 210 -7.82 -5.98 -9.65
C GLN A 210 -8.21 -4.67 -10.35
N GLU A 211 -9.48 -4.29 -10.33
CA GLU A 211 -9.97 -3.04 -10.93
C GLU A 211 -9.34 -1.81 -10.27
N THR A 212 -9.17 -1.80 -8.95
CA THR A 212 -8.54 -0.69 -8.22
C THR A 212 -7.05 -0.61 -8.56
N ILE A 213 -6.37 -1.76 -8.71
CA ILE A 213 -4.98 -1.80 -9.18
C ILE A 213 -4.87 -1.19 -10.58
N ILE A 214 -5.72 -1.63 -11.51
CA ILE A 214 -5.77 -1.12 -12.89
C ILE A 214 -6.01 0.40 -12.89
N ASN A 215 -7.00 0.88 -12.14
CA ASN A 215 -7.31 2.31 -12.06
C ASN A 215 -6.15 3.13 -11.48
N ARG A 216 -5.41 2.60 -10.51
CA ARG A 216 -4.21 3.26 -9.95
C ARG A 216 -3.05 3.27 -10.94
N ILE A 217 -2.81 2.18 -11.66
CA ILE A 217 -1.80 2.12 -12.73
C ILE A 217 -2.16 3.13 -13.82
N ALA A 218 -3.42 3.15 -14.27
CA ALA A 218 -3.93 4.08 -15.27
C ALA A 218 -3.73 5.55 -14.84
N ALA A 219 -4.09 5.87 -13.60
CA ALA A 219 -3.85 7.20 -13.01
C ALA A 219 -2.35 7.54 -13.03
N LYS A 220 -1.50 6.60 -12.61
CA LYS A 220 -0.05 6.80 -12.57
C LYS A 220 0.57 6.99 -13.94
N ILE A 221 0.08 6.33 -14.98
CA ILE A 221 0.54 6.52 -16.37
C ILE A 221 0.05 7.85 -16.94
N CYS A 222 -1.13 8.31 -16.55
CA CYS A 222 -1.74 9.56 -17.04
C CYS A 222 -1.26 10.83 -16.31
N GLU A 223 -0.55 10.69 -15.20
CA GLU A 223 0.12 11.78 -14.51
C GLU A 223 1.26 12.34 -15.38
N PRO A 224 1.39 13.68 -15.49
CA PRO A 224 2.54 14.29 -16.13
C PRO A 224 3.85 13.79 -15.53
N VAL A 225 4.83 13.55 -16.39
CA VAL A 225 6.15 13.08 -15.98
C VAL A 225 7.09 14.27 -15.81
N GLU A 226 7.35 14.61 -14.55
CA GLU A 226 8.17 15.76 -14.16
C GLU A 226 9.21 15.35 -13.10
N GLY A 227 10.21 16.21 -12.87
CA GLY A 227 11.19 16.04 -11.80
C GLY A 227 11.96 14.71 -11.84
N LYS A 228 11.86 13.92 -10.77
CA LYS A 228 12.53 12.60 -10.69
C LYS A 228 11.93 11.59 -11.66
N SER A 229 10.64 11.69 -11.95
CA SER A 229 9.91 10.74 -12.81
C SER A 229 10.35 10.82 -14.27
N SER A 230 10.92 11.94 -14.73
CA SER A 230 11.38 12.11 -16.12
C SER A 230 12.81 11.61 -16.35
N LYS A 231 13.56 11.30 -15.28
CA LYS A 231 14.96 10.93 -15.38
C LYS A 231 15.13 9.51 -15.92
N THR A 232 16.06 9.35 -16.83
CA THR A 232 16.62 8.04 -17.18
C THR A 232 17.38 7.49 -15.98
N GLY A 233 17.25 6.19 -15.75
CA GLY A 233 17.97 5.51 -14.67
C GLY A 233 17.96 4.00 -14.87
N TRP A 234 18.54 3.30 -13.91
CA TRP A 234 18.56 1.85 -13.86
C TRP A 234 17.37 1.35 -13.05
N ILE A 235 16.69 0.35 -13.59
CA ILE A 235 15.80 -0.54 -12.84
C ILE A 235 16.57 -1.81 -12.54
N TYR A 236 16.38 -2.36 -11.34
CA TYR A 236 16.92 -3.65 -10.96
C TYR A 236 15.88 -4.51 -10.24
N LEU A 237 15.98 -5.81 -10.47
CA LEU A 237 15.25 -6.87 -9.80
C LEU A 237 16.26 -7.86 -9.23
N LEU A 238 16.25 -8.00 -7.92
CA LEU A 238 17.15 -8.88 -7.18
C LEU A 238 16.33 -9.94 -6.47
N ARG A 239 16.73 -11.19 -6.57
CA ARG A 239 16.21 -12.27 -5.72
C ARG A 239 16.91 -12.20 -4.37
N VAL A 240 16.17 -12.45 -3.30
CA VAL A 240 16.64 -12.34 -1.91
C VAL A 240 16.43 -13.68 -1.19
N PRO A 241 17.30 -14.69 -1.41
CA PRO A 241 17.10 -16.05 -0.92
C PRO A 241 16.96 -16.16 0.60
N SER A 242 17.66 -15.29 1.35
CA SER A 242 17.60 -15.20 2.81
C SER A 242 16.22 -14.89 3.38
N LEU A 243 15.31 -14.33 2.58
CA LEU A 243 13.92 -14.06 2.98
C LEU A 243 12.95 -15.19 2.60
N GLY A 244 13.44 -16.23 1.93
CA GLY A 244 12.67 -17.36 1.42
C GLY A 244 12.48 -17.36 -0.10
N GLN A 245 11.97 -18.48 -0.60
CA GLN A 245 11.74 -18.67 -2.04
C GLN A 245 10.71 -17.68 -2.59
N GLY A 246 10.98 -17.15 -3.79
CA GLY A 246 10.10 -16.22 -4.48
C GLY A 246 10.10 -14.81 -3.89
N MET A 247 11.09 -14.45 -3.07
CA MET A 247 11.24 -13.11 -2.53
C MET A 247 12.18 -12.27 -3.39
N TYR A 248 11.74 -11.07 -3.74
CA TYR A 248 12.47 -10.15 -4.59
C TYR A 248 12.54 -8.75 -4.00
N LYS A 249 13.68 -8.09 -4.24
CA LYS A 249 13.86 -6.66 -4.09
C LYS A 249 13.81 -6.02 -5.47
N PHE A 250 12.82 -5.15 -5.66
CA PHE A 250 12.70 -4.36 -6.87
C PHE A 250 13.04 -2.90 -6.57
N GLY A 251 13.71 -2.20 -7.47
CA GLY A 251 13.83 -0.75 -7.33
C GLY A 251 14.58 -0.05 -8.46
N HIS A 252 14.82 1.25 -8.26
CA HIS A 252 15.53 2.08 -9.23
C HIS A 252 16.73 2.84 -8.64
N THR A 253 17.58 3.36 -9.53
CA THR A 253 18.63 4.34 -9.22
C THR A 253 18.97 5.22 -10.44
N THR A 254 19.37 6.46 -10.19
CA THR A 254 19.87 7.39 -11.21
C THR A 254 21.38 7.66 -11.10
N SER A 255 22.02 7.20 -10.01
CA SER A 255 23.41 7.53 -9.65
C SER A 255 24.47 6.68 -10.36
N GLY A 256 24.10 5.92 -11.39
CA GLY A 256 24.97 4.95 -12.06
C GLY A 256 24.52 3.50 -11.86
N PRO A 257 25.31 2.52 -12.35
CA PRO A 257 24.96 1.10 -12.28
C PRO A 257 24.72 0.64 -10.83
N PRO A 258 23.63 -0.10 -10.56
CA PRO A 258 23.22 -0.42 -9.19
C PRO A 258 24.20 -1.32 -8.44
N LYS A 259 25.01 -2.11 -9.17
CA LYS A 259 26.04 -3.01 -8.63
C LYS A 259 27.04 -2.34 -7.69
N HIS A 260 27.44 -1.11 -7.99
CA HIS A 260 28.51 -0.46 -7.24
C HIS A 260 28.06 0.04 -5.86
N ASP A 261 26.89 0.68 -5.79
CA ASP A 261 26.48 1.40 -4.56
C ASP A 261 25.19 0.88 -3.93
N ARG A 262 24.20 0.52 -4.74
CA ARG A 262 22.86 0.18 -4.24
C ARG A 262 22.83 -1.24 -3.73
N TRP A 263 23.46 -2.16 -4.45
CA TRP A 263 23.55 -3.56 -4.05
C TRP A 263 24.30 -3.76 -2.75
N VAL A 264 25.49 -3.16 -2.61
CA VAL A 264 26.28 -3.24 -1.37
C VAL A 264 25.46 -2.76 -0.16
N ARG A 265 24.60 -1.74 -0.33
CA ARG A 265 23.70 -1.29 0.73
C ARG A 265 22.58 -2.29 1.00
N HIS A 266 21.94 -2.82 -0.04
CA HIS A 266 20.87 -3.81 0.10
C HIS A 266 21.38 -5.12 0.69
N GLU A 267 22.58 -5.56 0.33
CA GLU A 267 23.20 -6.79 0.83
C GLU A 267 23.43 -6.74 2.33
N LYS A 268 23.78 -5.56 2.87
CA LYS A 268 23.82 -5.36 4.33
C LYS A 268 22.44 -5.56 4.97
N CYS A 269 21.37 -5.11 4.30
CA CYS A 269 20.02 -5.12 4.84
C CYS A 269 19.33 -6.48 4.74
N TYR A 270 19.63 -7.23 3.69
CA TYR A 270 18.92 -8.45 3.33
C TYR A 270 19.81 -9.69 3.30
N GLY A 271 21.14 -9.56 3.39
CA GLY A 271 22.07 -10.66 3.11
C GLY A 271 22.34 -10.84 1.61
N PRO A 272 22.94 -11.97 1.21
CA PRO A 272 23.27 -12.25 -0.17
C PRO A 272 22.07 -12.13 -1.11
N MET A 273 22.29 -11.56 -2.30
CA MET A 273 21.26 -11.37 -3.32
C MET A 273 21.76 -11.84 -4.67
N GLU A 274 20.81 -12.26 -5.52
CA GLU A 274 21.07 -12.68 -6.89
C GLU A 274 20.42 -11.70 -7.87
N GLU A 275 21.17 -11.31 -8.91
CA GLU A 275 20.65 -10.45 -9.96
C GLU A 275 19.76 -11.22 -10.93
N ILE A 276 18.49 -10.82 -11.01
CA ILE A 276 17.56 -11.39 -11.99
C ILE A 276 17.50 -10.53 -13.25
N LEU A 277 17.44 -9.20 -13.08
CA LEU A 277 17.38 -8.27 -14.19
C LEU A 277 17.89 -6.89 -13.77
N THR A 278 18.75 -6.30 -14.61
CA THR A 278 19.10 -4.88 -14.53
C THR A 278 18.98 -4.26 -15.92
N SER A 279 18.31 -3.11 -16.03
CA SER A 279 18.14 -2.41 -17.32
C SER A 279 18.13 -0.90 -17.14
N MET A 280 18.83 -0.20 -18.02
CA MET A 280 18.70 1.24 -18.19
C MET A 280 17.40 1.55 -18.92
N THR A 281 16.57 2.44 -18.35
CA THR A 281 15.23 2.74 -18.86
C THR A 281 14.90 4.23 -18.68
N PRO A 282 14.29 4.89 -19.68
CA PRO A 282 13.71 6.21 -19.49
C PRO A 282 12.63 6.21 -18.41
N CYS A 283 12.51 7.30 -17.65
CA CYS A 283 11.50 7.44 -16.59
C CYS A 283 11.55 6.28 -15.55
N ALA A 284 12.75 5.88 -15.13
CA ALA A 284 12.95 4.70 -14.28
C ALA A 284 12.13 4.75 -12.97
N TYR A 285 12.06 5.91 -12.31
CA TYR A 285 11.25 6.06 -11.11
C TYR A 285 9.75 5.84 -11.35
N ARG A 286 9.22 6.31 -12.49
CA ARG A 286 7.82 6.09 -12.88
C ARG A 286 7.54 4.61 -13.11
N LEU A 287 8.45 3.93 -13.81
CA LEU A 287 8.38 2.49 -14.03
C LEU A 287 8.39 1.73 -12.70
N GLU A 288 9.25 2.13 -11.76
CA GLU A 288 9.27 1.50 -10.44
C GLU A 288 7.91 1.58 -9.74
N GLN A 289 7.31 2.76 -9.73
CA GLN A 289 5.99 2.99 -9.14
C GLN A 289 4.89 2.13 -9.79
N ILE A 290 4.94 1.95 -11.11
CA ILE A 290 3.94 1.13 -11.83
C ILE A 290 4.07 -0.34 -11.46
N ILE A 291 5.29 -0.88 -11.41
CA ILE A 291 5.52 -2.29 -11.04
C ILE A 291 5.09 -2.54 -9.59
N LEU A 292 5.41 -1.63 -8.66
CA LEU A 292 4.96 -1.77 -7.27
C LEU A 292 3.42 -1.71 -7.16
N LEU A 293 2.75 -0.87 -7.95
CA LEU A 293 1.28 -0.84 -8.02
C LEU A 293 0.70 -2.14 -8.60
N GLU A 294 1.30 -2.68 -9.64
CA GLU A 294 0.84 -3.92 -10.27
C GLU A 294 0.96 -5.12 -9.33
N PHE A 295 2.07 -5.22 -8.61
CA PHE A 295 2.32 -6.29 -7.65
C PHE A 295 1.94 -5.90 -6.22
N ARG A 296 0.98 -4.97 -6.06
CA ARG A 296 0.63 -4.42 -4.74
C ARG A 296 0.19 -5.47 -3.72
N ASN A 297 -0.59 -6.45 -4.17
CA ASN A 297 -1.07 -7.56 -3.34
C ASN A 297 0.05 -8.54 -2.94
N ASN A 298 1.18 -8.46 -3.65
CA ASN A 298 2.38 -9.24 -3.45
C ASN A 298 3.47 -8.43 -2.74
N GLU A 299 3.16 -7.23 -2.22
CA GLU A 299 4.13 -6.44 -1.45
C GLU A 299 4.33 -7.03 -0.05
N TYR A 300 5.59 -7.15 0.32
CA TYR A 300 6.06 -7.54 1.64
C TYR A 300 6.92 -6.42 2.22
N GLN A 301 7.09 -6.46 3.53
CA GLN A 301 8.03 -5.61 4.24
C GLN A 301 8.80 -6.43 5.27
N LEU A 302 9.95 -5.91 5.71
CA LEU A 302 10.68 -6.53 6.82
C LEU A 302 9.84 -6.51 8.10
N HIS A 303 9.79 -7.65 8.79
CA HIS A 303 9.11 -7.82 10.07
C HIS A 303 9.77 -7.01 11.19
N GLU A 304 11.07 -6.77 11.09
CA GLU A 304 11.80 -5.88 11.99
C GLU A 304 12.32 -4.64 11.23
N PRO A 305 12.47 -3.50 11.92
CA PRO A 305 13.24 -2.36 11.40
C PRO A 305 14.63 -2.80 10.92
N CYS A 306 15.09 -2.24 9.80
CA CYS A 306 16.40 -2.59 9.26
C CYS A 306 17.51 -2.02 10.15
N LYS A 307 18.31 -2.89 10.78
CA LYS A 307 19.41 -2.49 11.69
C LYS A 307 20.53 -1.71 10.98
N GLN A 308 20.64 -1.84 9.65
CA GLN A 308 21.71 -1.23 8.85
C GLN A 308 21.34 0.15 8.31
N CYS A 309 20.04 0.44 8.19
CA CYS A 309 19.58 1.71 7.67
C CYS A 309 19.48 2.73 8.80
N LYS A 310 20.11 3.90 8.60
CA LYS A 310 19.98 5.01 9.54
C LYS A 310 18.54 5.53 9.56
N PRO A 311 18.06 6.05 10.71
CA PRO A 311 16.80 6.76 10.78
C PRO A 311 16.78 7.96 9.81
N PRO A 312 15.63 8.27 9.21
CA PRO A 312 15.50 9.46 8.38
C PRO A 312 15.80 10.72 9.20
N GLY A 313 16.67 11.59 8.70
CA GLY A 313 17.03 12.86 9.33
C GLY A 313 18.19 12.82 10.34
N ASN A 314 18.89 11.67 10.47
CA ASN A 314 19.94 11.47 11.50
C ASN A 314 19.45 11.70 12.94
N GLU A 315 18.14 11.71 13.17
CA GLU A 315 17.58 11.84 14.52
C GLU A 315 17.75 10.50 15.24
N PRO A 316 18.55 10.44 16.33
CA PRO A 316 18.89 9.19 17.00
C PRO A 316 17.67 8.52 17.65
N ASP A 317 16.62 9.29 17.96
CA ASP A 317 15.41 8.80 18.62
C ASP A 317 14.39 8.18 17.64
N LYS A 318 14.57 8.39 16.33
CA LYS A 318 13.69 7.79 15.32
C LYS A 318 14.10 6.34 15.07
N LYS A 319 13.10 5.45 15.00
CA LYS A 319 13.35 4.04 14.66
C LYS A 319 13.89 3.93 13.23
N PRO A 320 14.83 3.01 12.96
CA PRO A 320 15.25 2.73 11.61
C PRO A 320 14.07 2.35 10.71
N PRO A 321 14.13 2.65 9.40
CA PRO A 321 13.02 2.38 8.50
C PRO A 321 12.82 0.87 8.31
N ARG A 322 11.56 0.49 8.11
CA ARG A 322 11.21 -0.83 7.55
C ARG A 322 11.30 -0.73 6.03
N HIS A 323 11.84 -1.75 5.39
CA HIS A 323 11.92 -1.75 3.94
C HIS A 323 10.60 -2.27 3.38
N HIS A 324 9.95 -1.50 2.52
CA HIS A 324 8.61 -1.78 1.98
C HIS A 324 8.62 -2.26 0.51
N GLU A 325 9.81 -2.38 -0.08
CA GLU A 325 9.99 -2.61 -1.50
C GLU A 325 10.35 -4.08 -1.78
N LEU A 326 9.73 -5.00 -1.03
CA LEU A 326 9.87 -6.45 -1.24
C LEU A 326 8.63 -6.99 -1.94
N LEU A 327 8.83 -7.92 -2.87
CA LEU A 327 7.76 -8.58 -3.60
C LEU A 327 7.86 -10.09 -3.38
N ARG A 328 6.73 -10.77 -3.21
CA ARG A 328 6.66 -12.23 -3.26
C ARG A 328 5.94 -12.71 -4.51
N VAL A 329 6.66 -13.38 -5.40
CA VAL A 329 6.10 -13.93 -6.65
C VAL A 329 6.48 -15.39 -6.75
N GLU A 330 5.49 -16.24 -7.05
CA GLU A 330 5.68 -17.69 -7.12
C GLU A 330 6.66 -18.11 -8.23
N LYS A 331 6.67 -17.37 -9.34
CA LYS A 331 7.46 -17.69 -10.54
C LYS A 331 8.30 -16.50 -10.97
N ASP A 332 9.63 -16.64 -10.92
CA ASP A 332 10.59 -15.62 -11.38
C ASP A 332 10.27 -15.09 -12.77
N GLU A 333 9.97 -16.01 -13.69
CA GLU A 333 9.75 -15.68 -15.10
C GLU A 333 8.51 -14.80 -15.30
N GLN A 334 7.49 -14.89 -14.44
CA GLN A 334 6.33 -14.00 -14.50
C GLN A 334 6.75 -12.56 -14.21
N LEU A 335 7.45 -12.31 -13.11
CA LEU A 335 7.89 -10.97 -12.72
C LEU A 335 8.88 -10.39 -13.73
N LYS A 336 9.81 -11.22 -14.21
CA LYS A 336 10.81 -10.86 -15.21
C LYS A 336 10.18 -10.50 -16.55
N GLU A 337 9.23 -11.30 -17.03
CA GLU A 337 8.53 -11.04 -18.29
C GLU A 337 7.68 -9.77 -18.22
N ARG A 338 6.93 -9.59 -17.12
CA ARG A 338 6.16 -8.35 -16.87
C ARG A 338 7.07 -7.12 -16.84
N LEU A 339 8.23 -7.22 -16.19
CA LEU A 339 9.20 -6.13 -16.15
C LEU A 339 9.79 -5.84 -17.54
N LYS A 340 10.13 -6.86 -18.34
CA LYS A 340 10.62 -6.67 -19.72
C LYS A 340 9.60 -5.92 -20.58
N GLN A 341 8.32 -6.28 -20.47
CA GLN A 341 7.24 -5.64 -21.22
C GLN A 341 7.12 -4.16 -20.87
N TRP A 342 7.13 -3.82 -19.57
CA TRP A 342 7.14 -2.43 -19.14
C TRP A 342 8.41 -1.68 -19.56
N VAL A 343 9.59 -2.28 -19.42
CA VAL A 343 10.85 -1.68 -19.88
C VAL A 343 10.78 -1.36 -21.39
N SER A 344 10.25 -2.27 -22.20
CA SER A 344 10.04 -2.04 -23.64
C SER A 344 9.11 -0.85 -23.87
N PHE A 345 7.95 -0.82 -23.21
CA PHE A 345 7.00 0.30 -23.30
C PHE A 345 7.65 1.65 -22.98
N PHE A 346 8.50 1.73 -21.95
CA PHE A 346 9.19 2.96 -21.59
C PHE A 346 10.33 3.34 -22.55
N LYS A 347 11.00 2.36 -23.17
CA LYS A 347 12.01 2.60 -24.21
C LYS A 347 11.41 3.20 -25.49
N ASP A 348 10.16 2.88 -25.80
CA ASP A 348 9.42 3.46 -26.94
C ASP A 348 9.08 4.95 -26.76
N GLY A 349 9.35 5.52 -25.58
CA GLY A 349 9.13 6.94 -25.31
C GLY A 349 7.63 7.30 -25.23
N PRO A 350 6.90 6.78 -24.23
CA PRO A 350 5.45 6.94 -24.12
C PRO A 350 5.02 8.38 -23.83
N TYR A 351 5.95 9.24 -23.41
CA TYR A 351 5.68 10.63 -23.04
C TYR A 351 6.19 11.62 -24.10
N ARG A 352 5.49 12.75 -24.21
CA ARG A 352 5.94 13.93 -24.96
C ARG A 352 7.03 14.66 -24.17
N LYS A 353 7.70 15.63 -24.80
CA LYS A 353 8.64 16.54 -24.11
C LYS A 353 7.98 17.31 -22.95
N SER A 354 6.66 17.54 -23.03
CA SER A 354 5.84 18.13 -21.96
C SER A 354 5.52 17.17 -20.81
N GLY A 355 6.06 15.95 -20.80
CA GLY A 355 5.75 14.93 -19.80
C GLY A 355 4.38 14.27 -19.94
N THR A 356 3.55 14.67 -20.91
CA THR A 356 2.21 14.11 -21.11
C THR A 356 2.22 12.85 -21.96
N LEU A 357 1.33 11.90 -21.64
CA LEU A 357 1.22 10.62 -22.34
C LEU A 357 0.83 10.81 -23.82
N ARG A 358 1.51 10.08 -24.72
CA ARG A 358 1.21 10.05 -26.15
C ARG A 358 0.04 9.12 -26.43
N GLN A 359 -1.03 9.61 -27.03
CA GLN A 359 -2.22 8.79 -27.31
C GLN A 359 -1.95 7.59 -28.25
N LYS A 360 -0.95 7.69 -29.14
CA LYS A 360 -0.56 6.58 -30.04
C LYS A 360 0.10 5.40 -29.31
N ILE A 361 0.62 5.60 -28.09
CA ILE A 361 1.31 4.53 -27.35
C ILE A 361 0.35 3.60 -26.60
N LEU A 362 -0.95 3.93 -26.59
CA LEU A 362 -1.97 3.14 -25.89
C LEU A 362 -2.16 1.73 -26.47
N GLU A 363 -1.76 1.52 -27.73
CA GLU A 363 -1.80 0.21 -28.39
C GLU A 363 -0.66 -0.72 -27.91
N ASN A 364 0.39 -0.14 -27.34
CA ASN A 364 1.59 -0.85 -26.87
C ASN A 364 1.61 -1.02 -25.33
N LEU A 365 0.50 -0.76 -24.64
CA LEU A 365 0.43 -0.88 -23.19
C LEU A 365 0.61 -2.35 -22.74
N PRO A 366 1.44 -2.60 -21.72
CA PRO A 366 1.49 -3.88 -21.04
C PRO A 366 0.64 -3.86 -19.74
N PRO A 367 -0.14 -4.91 -19.42
CA PRO A 367 -0.53 -6.01 -20.32
C PRO A 367 -1.37 -5.45 -21.48
N LYS A 368 -1.59 -6.26 -22.54
CA LYS A 368 -2.60 -5.98 -23.58
C LYS A 368 -4.01 -6.14 -23.00
N ASP A 369 -4.25 -5.46 -21.89
CA ASP A 369 -5.44 -5.52 -21.08
C ASP A 369 -6.35 -4.37 -21.54
N ASP A 370 -7.49 -4.75 -22.11
CA ASP A 370 -8.50 -3.81 -22.57
C ASP A 370 -9.05 -2.95 -21.42
N ASP A 371 -9.01 -3.43 -20.17
CA ASP A 371 -9.47 -2.70 -19.00
C ASP A 371 -8.50 -1.58 -18.63
N LEU A 372 -7.19 -1.84 -18.66
CA LEU A 372 -6.17 -0.78 -18.45
C LEU A 372 -6.26 0.29 -19.54
N LYS A 373 -6.43 -0.13 -20.79
CA LYS A 373 -6.61 0.80 -21.92
C LYS A 373 -7.88 1.64 -21.73
N ARG A 374 -8.99 1.03 -21.31
CA ARG A 374 -10.26 1.71 -21.03
C ARG A 374 -10.12 2.73 -19.90
N ALA A 375 -9.52 2.33 -18.77
CA ALA A 375 -9.29 3.20 -17.63
C ALA A 375 -8.45 4.44 -18.01
N ILE A 376 -7.38 4.25 -18.80
CA ILE A 376 -6.57 5.37 -19.31
C ILE A 376 -7.39 6.29 -20.23
N GLN A 377 -8.19 5.73 -21.14
CA GLN A 377 -9.03 6.53 -22.02
C GLN A 377 -10.05 7.37 -21.25
N ASP A 378 -10.67 6.83 -20.21
CA ASP A 378 -11.66 7.53 -19.40
C ASP A 378 -11.03 8.67 -18.57
N LEU A 379 -9.81 8.46 -18.06
CA LEU A 379 -9.00 9.52 -17.43
C LEU A 379 -8.61 10.62 -18.43
N LEU A 380 -8.27 10.27 -19.67
CA LEU A 380 -7.95 11.26 -20.70
C LEU A 380 -9.18 12.04 -21.17
N LYS A 381 -10.36 11.40 -21.24
CA LYS A 381 -11.63 12.05 -21.60
C LYS A 381 -12.10 13.02 -20.50
N SER A 382 -12.01 12.62 -19.24
CA SER A 382 -12.44 13.45 -18.10
C SER A 382 -11.64 14.76 -17.99
N LYS A 383 -10.32 14.72 -18.23
CA LYS A 383 -9.47 15.93 -18.25
C LYS A 383 -9.83 16.93 -19.35
N ARG A 384 -10.39 16.50 -20.48
CA ARG A 384 -10.79 17.42 -21.57
C ARG A 384 -12.01 18.27 -21.18
N ARG A 385 -12.97 17.69 -20.47
CA ARG A 385 -14.25 18.35 -20.14
C ARG A 385 -14.09 19.54 -19.21
N THR A 386 -13.10 19.52 -18.30
CA THR A 386 -12.85 20.62 -17.36
C THR A 386 -12.19 21.84 -18.02
N SER A 387 -11.49 21.67 -19.14
CA SER A 387 -10.79 22.76 -19.83
C SER A 387 -11.68 23.62 -20.75
N SER A 388 -12.86 23.12 -21.12
CA SER A 388 -13.78 23.77 -22.08
C SER A 388 -14.83 24.70 -21.44
N ALA A 389 -14.89 24.79 -20.12
CA ALA A 389 -15.89 25.57 -19.40
C ALA A 389 -15.37 26.96 -18.96
N LYS A 390 -15.09 27.86 -19.92
CA LYS A 390 -15.15 29.34 -19.77
C LYS A 390 -14.67 30.03 -21.06
N LYS A 391 -15.58 30.21 -22.01
CA LYS A 391 -15.56 31.38 -22.90
C LYS A 391 -16.95 32.00 -22.85
N TYR A 392 -17.12 32.93 -21.91
CA TYR A 392 -18.24 33.87 -21.97
C TYR A 392 -18.14 34.63 -23.30
N PRO A 393 -19.24 34.78 -24.06
CA PRO A 393 -19.22 35.60 -25.26
C PRO A 393 -18.98 37.07 -24.86
N PRO A 394 -18.22 37.83 -25.66
CA PRO A 394 -18.01 39.25 -25.40
C PRO A 394 -19.35 39.98 -25.58
N SER A 395 -19.90 40.49 -24.48
CA SER A 395 -21.06 41.37 -24.48
C SER A 395 -20.69 42.67 -25.20
N SER A 396 -21.24 42.83 -26.41
CA SER A 396 -21.16 44.06 -27.18
C SER A 396 -22.02 45.14 -26.56
N LYS A 397 -21.43 46.33 -26.43
CA LYS A 397 -22.06 47.64 -26.20
C LYS A 397 -23.51 47.75 -26.74
N ARG A 398 -24.41 48.28 -25.92
CA ARG A 398 -25.48 49.15 -26.42
C ARG A 398 -25.84 50.25 -25.43
N GLN A 399 -25.82 51.45 -25.98
CA GLN A 399 -26.04 52.77 -25.39
C GLN A 399 -27.55 53.09 -25.34
N SER A 400 -27.86 54.16 -24.60
CA SER A 400 -29.01 55.08 -24.66
C SER A 400 -30.37 54.71 -24.02
N GLN A 401 -30.64 55.47 -22.94
CA GLN A 401 -31.81 56.33 -22.65
C GLN A 401 -33.25 55.79 -22.68
N GLY A 402 -33.99 56.07 -21.60
CA GLY A 402 -35.45 55.99 -21.55
C GLY A 402 -36.02 56.11 -20.13
N SER A 403 -36.25 57.34 -19.70
CA SER A 403 -37.04 57.75 -18.52
C SER A 403 -38.50 57.27 -18.60
N VAL A 404 -39.09 56.73 -17.52
CA VAL A 404 -40.47 56.99 -17.03
C VAL A 404 -40.63 56.51 -15.56
N ARG A 405 -41.40 57.28 -14.78
CA ARG A 405 -41.77 57.18 -13.35
C ARG A 405 -42.65 55.96 -12.96
N GLY A 406 -42.32 55.35 -11.80
CA GLY A 406 -43.18 54.87 -10.68
C GLY A 406 -44.26 53.78 -10.90
N PRO A 407 -44.89 53.20 -9.84
CA PRO A 407 -44.67 53.39 -8.39
C PRO A 407 -44.48 52.09 -7.55
N ILE A 408 -43.82 52.26 -6.39
CA ILE A 408 -44.07 51.69 -5.05
C ILE A 408 -44.62 50.25 -4.95
N PHE A 409 -43.82 49.32 -4.42
CA PHE A 409 -44.24 48.38 -3.36
C PHE A 409 -43.03 47.93 -2.53
N THR A 410 -43.31 47.71 -1.26
CA THR A 410 -42.43 47.40 -0.12
C THR A 410 -41.82 45.99 -0.21
N ASP A 411 -40.57 45.81 0.21
CA ASP A 411 -40.28 45.10 1.48
C ASP A 411 -38.79 44.88 1.71
N SER A 412 -38.43 45.08 2.97
CA SER A 412 -37.10 44.96 3.56
C SER A 412 -36.70 43.49 3.68
N HIS A 413 -35.62 43.05 3.02
CA HIS A 413 -34.84 41.90 3.47
C HIS A 413 -33.35 42.08 3.22
N ALA A 414 -32.59 41.57 4.19
CA ALA A 414 -31.20 41.86 4.47
C ALA A 414 -30.22 41.55 3.33
N ASN A 415 -29.25 42.46 3.19
CA ASN A 415 -28.00 42.29 2.46
C ASN A 415 -27.20 41.11 3.04
N VAL A 416 -27.17 39.98 2.35
CA VAL A 416 -26.11 38.97 2.49
C VAL A 416 -25.44 38.81 1.14
N ARG A 417 -24.28 39.46 1.03
CA ARG A 417 -23.38 39.41 -0.13
C ARG A 417 -22.73 38.01 -0.18
N PRO A 418 -22.91 37.20 -1.24
CA PRO A 418 -22.18 35.96 -1.38
C PRO A 418 -20.70 36.29 -1.63
N GLN A 419 -19.83 35.93 -0.68
CA GLN A 419 -18.40 35.89 -0.93
C GLN A 419 -18.13 34.76 -1.94
N THR A 420 -17.52 35.15 -3.07
CA THR A 420 -17.00 34.24 -4.07
C THR A 420 -15.72 33.61 -3.49
N PRO A 421 -15.59 32.28 -3.42
CA PRO A 421 -14.33 31.67 -2.98
C PRO A 421 -13.26 31.88 -4.05
N THR A 422 -12.16 32.49 -3.63
CA THR A 422 -10.92 32.67 -4.39
C THR A 422 -10.27 31.33 -4.73
N ALA A 423 -9.66 31.26 -5.91
CA ALA A 423 -9.22 30.03 -6.58
C ALA A 423 -7.88 29.45 -6.07
N ASP A 424 -7.49 29.70 -4.82
CA ASP A 424 -6.15 29.34 -4.32
C ASP A 424 -6.10 28.09 -3.41
N ASP A 425 -7.23 27.42 -3.14
CA ASP A 425 -7.29 26.31 -2.17
C ASP A 425 -7.09 24.89 -2.75
N TYR A 426 -6.67 24.74 -4.00
CA TYR A 426 -6.54 23.42 -4.65
C TYR A 426 -5.10 22.97 -5.00
N ALA A 427 -4.07 23.69 -4.52
CA ALA A 427 -2.67 23.35 -4.79
C ALA A 427 -2.00 22.45 -3.73
N GLY A 428 -2.72 21.94 -2.73
CA GLY A 428 -2.11 21.34 -1.53
C GLY A 428 -1.91 19.81 -1.47
N ILE A 429 -2.32 19.01 -2.46
CA ILE A 429 -2.49 17.54 -2.27
C ILE A 429 -1.39 16.68 -2.96
N THR A 430 -0.33 17.25 -3.54
CA THR A 430 0.73 16.45 -4.18
C THR A 430 2.08 16.39 -3.44
N SER A 431 2.23 16.96 -2.24
CA SER A 431 3.56 17.14 -1.62
C SER A 431 3.86 16.30 -0.36
N ASN A 432 3.46 15.02 -0.26
CA ASN A 432 3.85 14.19 0.89
C ASN A 432 4.45 12.81 0.59
N LEU A 433 4.76 12.50 -0.68
CA LEU A 433 5.52 11.29 -1.02
C LEU A 433 7.04 11.52 -1.18
N GLU A 434 7.53 12.75 -0.96
CA GLU A 434 8.92 13.11 -1.27
C GLU A 434 9.92 12.96 -0.09
N HIS A 435 9.46 12.62 1.11
CA HIS A 435 10.30 12.68 2.33
C HIS A 435 10.95 11.37 2.81
N LEU A 436 10.86 10.25 2.08
CA LEU A 436 11.40 8.95 2.54
C LEU A 436 12.44 8.29 1.63
N HIS A 437 13.25 9.07 0.88
CA HIS A 437 14.39 8.49 0.15
C HIS A 437 15.68 9.30 0.37
N LEU A 438 16.61 8.66 1.09
CA LEU A 438 17.98 9.12 1.33
C LEU A 438 18.68 9.43 -0.01
N SER A 439 18.90 10.72 -0.29
CA SER A 439 19.81 11.18 -1.34
C SER A 439 21.27 11.04 -0.86
N PRO A 440 22.23 10.71 -1.74
CA PRO A 440 23.63 10.62 -1.36
C PRO A 440 24.21 12.00 -1.03
N SER A 441 24.94 12.06 0.09
CA SER A 441 25.68 13.25 0.54
C SER A 441 26.80 13.58 -0.44
N SER A 442 26.87 14.85 -0.84
CA SER A 442 27.96 15.46 -1.62
C SER A 442 29.25 15.51 -0.79
N THR A 443 30.34 14.98 -1.34
CA THR A 443 31.71 15.14 -0.81
C THR A 443 32.16 16.61 -0.91
N PRO A 444 32.79 17.19 0.13
CA PRO A 444 33.44 18.48 0.00
C PRO A 444 34.84 18.29 -0.58
N SER A 445 35.00 18.62 -1.85
CA SER A 445 36.32 18.85 -2.46
C SER A 445 36.71 20.31 -2.24
N LYS A 446 37.56 20.58 -1.25
CA LYS A 446 38.34 21.83 -1.15
C LYS A 446 39.72 21.52 -0.59
N ALA A 447 40.69 21.49 -1.50
CA ALA A 447 42.09 21.69 -1.18
C ALA A 447 42.29 23.08 -0.51
N PRO A 448 43.13 23.21 0.52
CA PRO A 448 43.58 24.52 0.96
C PRO A 448 44.83 24.94 0.19
N ARG A 449 44.77 26.18 -0.30
CA ARG A 449 45.88 26.99 -0.80
C ARG A 449 46.99 27.13 0.25
N GLU A 450 48.23 27.01 -0.22
CA GLU A 450 49.45 27.45 0.44
C GLU A 450 49.45 28.97 0.66
N VAL A 451 49.90 29.42 1.84
CA VAL A 451 50.61 30.71 2.04
C VAL A 451 51.63 30.51 3.19
N PRO A 452 52.86 31.04 3.08
CA PRO A 452 53.99 30.67 3.93
C PRO A 452 54.21 31.67 5.10
N ILE A 453 54.59 31.18 6.28
CA ILE A 453 55.18 32.03 7.33
C ILE A 453 56.39 31.33 7.98
N ARG A 454 57.45 32.14 8.09
CA ARG A 454 58.82 31.86 8.55
C ARG A 454 58.94 31.60 10.06
N ARG A 455 59.94 30.75 10.38
CA ARG A 455 60.92 30.77 11.50
C ARG A 455 60.43 30.99 12.95
N ALA A 456 60.73 30.03 13.82
CA ALA A 456 61.77 30.19 14.86
C ALA A 456 62.11 28.85 15.57
N ASN A 457 63.41 28.55 15.62
CA ASN A 457 64.22 27.94 16.68
C ASN A 457 63.90 26.56 17.28
N SER A 458 64.84 25.63 17.03
CA SER A 458 65.24 24.44 17.82
C SER A 458 65.89 24.84 19.18
N PRO A 459 66.16 23.94 20.16
CA PRO A 459 66.99 22.70 20.07
C PRO A 459 66.39 21.44 20.78
N SER A 460 66.47 20.21 20.23
CA SER A 460 67.48 19.11 20.44
C SER A 460 67.44 18.41 21.83
N PRO A 461 68.02 17.19 22.04
CA PRO A 461 67.96 15.92 21.28
C PRO A 461 67.87 14.63 22.17
N SER A 462 67.62 13.47 21.55
CA SER A 462 68.13 12.09 21.89
C SER A 462 67.58 11.14 20.81
N LYS A 463 68.36 10.51 19.91
CA LYS A 463 69.37 9.41 20.05
C LYS A 463 68.75 8.23 20.82
N ASP A 464 68.51 7.05 20.23
CA ASP A 464 69.43 6.11 19.54
C ASP A 464 68.72 5.42 18.34
N GLU A 465 69.34 5.21 17.16
CA GLU A 465 70.17 4.03 16.73
C GLU A 465 69.44 2.67 16.92
N ASP A 466 69.39 1.69 16.00
CA ASP A 466 70.16 1.35 14.80
C ASP A 466 69.38 0.26 14.01
N ILE A 467 69.31 0.31 12.67
CA ILE A 467 70.07 -0.45 11.67
C ILE A 467 69.74 -1.96 11.55
N THR A 468 69.23 -2.35 10.36
CA THR A 468 69.81 -3.33 9.40
C THR A 468 68.77 -3.62 8.30
N GLU A 469 68.98 -3.16 7.06
CA GLU A 469 69.72 -3.85 5.97
C GLU A 469 68.94 -5.01 5.34
N THR A 470 68.36 -4.80 4.15
CA THR A 470 68.87 -5.17 2.81
C THR A 470 68.31 -6.49 2.30
N ALA A 471 67.70 -6.48 1.11
CA ALA A 471 68.17 -7.26 -0.04
C ALA A 471 67.23 -7.06 -1.24
N SER A 472 67.77 -6.41 -2.26
CA SER A 472 67.27 -6.44 -3.63
C SER A 472 67.61 -7.78 -4.28
N VAL A 473 66.70 -8.38 -5.03
CA VAL A 473 67.05 -9.32 -6.09
C VAL A 473 66.18 -9.03 -7.31
N SER A 474 66.85 -8.60 -8.36
CA SER A 474 66.41 -8.50 -9.75
C SER A 474 66.48 -9.87 -10.43
N ASN A 475 65.61 -10.13 -11.41
CA ASN A 475 65.90 -10.81 -12.70
C ASN A 475 64.58 -11.01 -13.46
N GLU A 476 64.38 -10.31 -14.59
CA GLU A 476 64.76 -10.70 -15.96
C GLU A 476 63.83 -11.72 -16.64
N SER A 477 63.13 -11.21 -17.67
CA SER A 477 63.02 -11.80 -19.03
C SER A 477 62.11 -13.04 -19.22
N ARG A 478 61.33 -13.29 -20.30
CA ARG A 478 61.00 -12.68 -21.61
C ARG A 478 59.76 -13.47 -22.17
N PRO A 479 59.19 -13.15 -23.36
CA PRO A 479 57.82 -13.49 -23.79
C PRO A 479 57.71 -14.64 -24.83
N LEU A 480 56.47 -15.16 -25.04
CA LEU A 480 56.00 -15.89 -26.23
C LEU A 480 54.51 -15.54 -26.46
N GLN A 481 54.15 -14.81 -27.53
CA GLN A 481 53.63 -15.32 -28.83
C GLN A 481 52.33 -16.14 -28.70
N SER A 482 51.15 -15.56 -28.98
CA SER A 482 50.46 -15.42 -30.28
C SER A 482 49.69 -16.67 -30.73
N SER A 483 48.35 -16.56 -30.83
CA SER A 483 47.57 -17.07 -31.97
C SER A 483 46.07 -16.78 -31.80
N THR A 484 45.55 -15.92 -32.66
CA THR A 484 44.16 -15.86 -33.13
C THR A 484 43.79 -17.18 -33.85
N PRO A 485 42.48 -17.46 -34.01
CA PRO A 485 42.02 -17.50 -35.40
C PRO A 485 40.67 -16.81 -35.63
N THR A 486 40.65 -16.10 -36.74
CA THR A 486 39.54 -15.71 -37.61
C THR A 486 38.84 -16.92 -38.21
N GLY A 487 37.52 -16.86 -38.35
CA GLY A 487 36.72 -17.79 -39.14
C GLY A 487 35.48 -17.09 -39.71
N THR A 488 35.60 -16.60 -40.94
CA THR A 488 34.57 -16.22 -41.93
C THR A 488 33.70 -17.44 -42.28
N ALA A 489 32.37 -17.34 -42.23
CA ALA A 489 31.44 -17.01 -43.33
C ALA A 489 31.32 -18.11 -44.43
N ASP A 490 30.09 -18.65 -44.56
CA ASP A 490 29.37 -19.06 -45.80
C ASP A 490 28.20 -19.99 -45.39
N SER A 491 26.92 -19.62 -45.55
CA SER A 491 26.07 -19.56 -46.75
C SER A 491 25.40 -20.90 -47.10
N SER A 492 24.07 -20.96 -46.97
CA SER A 492 23.09 -21.66 -47.85
C SER A 492 21.74 -21.76 -47.11
N THR A 493 20.72 -20.96 -47.43
CA THR A 493 19.60 -21.28 -48.36
C THR A 493 19.11 -22.71 -48.31
N GLU A 494 17.89 -22.94 -47.83
CA GLU A 494 16.85 -23.75 -48.51
C GLU A 494 15.45 -23.26 -48.09
N ASP A 495 14.68 -22.82 -49.10
CA ASP A 495 13.22 -22.79 -49.14
C ASP A 495 12.70 -24.22 -49.36
N SER A 496 11.58 -24.60 -48.75
CA SER A 496 10.47 -25.23 -49.47
C SER A 496 9.21 -25.40 -48.60
N CYS A 497 8.08 -25.07 -49.22
CA CYS A 497 6.71 -25.21 -48.79
C CYS A 497 6.16 -26.66 -48.82
N THR A 498 4.88 -26.76 -48.40
CA THR A 498 3.85 -27.83 -48.53
C THR A 498 3.93 -28.94 -47.49
N VAL A 499 2.85 -29.29 -46.77
CA VAL A 499 1.40 -29.34 -47.07
C VAL A 499 0.55 -28.60 -46.04
#